data_AF-A0A0V1F1S2-F1
#
_entry.id   AF-A0A0V1F1S2-F1
#
_cell.length_a   1.000
_cell.length_b   1.000
_cell.length_c   1.000
_cell.angle_alpha   90.00
_cell.angle_beta   90.00
_cell.angle_gamma   90.00
#
_symmetry.space_group_name_H-M   'P 1'
#
loop_
_entity.id
_entity.type
_entity.pdbx_description
1 polymer ?
#
loop_
_entity_poly.entity_id
_entity_poly.type
_entity_poly.pdbx_seq_one_letter_code
_entity_poly.pdbx_strand_id
1 'polypeptide(L)'
;MTFAYIRSSVEENPNFNLGLSSACIALGALGIGSSVLLIIVNTIVGERHADLVFISMLSYSNLLSSMANIMYNSKQISLLQSGEVEAVTVSKCLTTTPHISFFLFTQDMSLYSTIAMGVERVITFRWPKHHHKIFSHGSPSIIVRILFLACLFKVIVYWNGALKQYDKFVSPFCSFRECFPENYYFILAVTQFSLQILATCIFCTIPVLLCFQRSGTIYVFTQNVTRMVISVPFRNQHPVERRERAITYSILVVVALNTVTHFIPWCFELFYMQAYSAPLRAMIRILQSTYPTLAAVIYLSIHPVLKQHTIILFPFMKHFLLLTKRITVHPQ
;
A
#
# COMPACT_ATOMS: atom_id res chain seq x y z
N MET A 1 -3.52 3.10 -34.57
CA MET A 1 -2.52 2.24 -33.88
C MET A 1 -2.98 1.77 -32.50
N THR A 2 -3.75 2.56 -31.74
CA THR A 2 -4.40 2.14 -30.46
C THR A 2 -5.36 0.95 -30.60
N PHE A 3 -6.09 0.86 -31.71
CA PHE A 3 -6.94 -0.30 -32.02
C PHE A 3 -6.17 -1.64 -32.12
N ALA A 4 -4.88 -1.62 -32.48
CA ALA A 4 -4.06 -2.84 -32.56
C ALA A 4 -3.66 -3.36 -31.17
N TYR A 5 -3.52 -2.48 -30.17
CA TYR A 5 -3.23 -2.86 -28.78
C TYR A 5 -4.45 -3.50 -28.09
N ILE A 6 -5.65 -3.00 -28.40
CA ILE A 6 -6.92 -3.57 -27.93
C ILE A 6 -7.16 -4.92 -28.61
N ARG A 7 -6.88 -5.04 -29.93
CA ARG A 7 -6.89 -6.34 -30.63
C ARG A 7 -5.96 -7.33 -29.94
N SER A 8 -4.74 -6.94 -29.61
CA SER A 8 -3.80 -7.80 -28.88
C SER A 8 -4.29 -8.28 -27.51
N SER A 9 -5.02 -7.48 -26.73
CA SER A 9 -5.56 -7.90 -25.42
C SER A 9 -6.88 -8.69 -25.52
N VAL A 10 -7.63 -8.50 -26.60
CA VAL A 10 -8.89 -9.21 -26.90
C VAL A 10 -8.64 -10.48 -27.73
N GLU A 11 -7.52 -10.58 -28.44
CA GLU A 11 -7.02 -11.77 -29.15
C GLU A 11 -6.39 -12.80 -28.20
N GLU A 12 -6.14 -12.42 -26.94
CA GLU A 12 -5.85 -13.38 -25.87
C GLU A 12 -7.14 -14.10 -25.48
N ASN A 13 -7.07 -15.43 -25.39
CA ASN A 13 -8.18 -16.35 -25.12
C ASN A 13 -9.18 -15.73 -24.11
N PRO A 14 -10.42 -15.40 -24.51
CA PRO A 14 -11.38 -14.67 -23.66
C PRO A 14 -11.66 -15.42 -22.35
N ASN A 15 -11.56 -16.75 -22.37
CA ASN A 15 -11.69 -17.59 -21.17
C ASN A 15 -10.56 -17.35 -20.16
N PHE A 16 -9.33 -17.08 -20.62
CA PHE A 16 -8.21 -16.73 -19.75
C PHE A 16 -8.43 -15.38 -19.07
N ASN A 17 -8.86 -14.37 -19.82
CA ASN A 17 -9.15 -13.04 -19.28
C ASN A 17 -10.34 -13.05 -18.30
N LEU A 18 -11.36 -13.87 -18.56
CA LEU A 18 -12.49 -14.08 -17.65
C LEU A 18 -12.04 -14.76 -16.35
N GLY A 19 -11.23 -15.81 -16.44
CA GLY A 19 -10.65 -16.51 -15.29
C GLY A 19 -9.74 -15.61 -14.45
N LEU A 20 -8.86 -14.84 -15.10
CA LEU A 20 -7.97 -13.88 -14.45
C LEU A 20 -8.77 -12.79 -13.71
N SER A 21 -9.79 -12.21 -14.35
CA SER A 21 -10.64 -11.19 -13.74
C SER A 21 -11.41 -11.74 -12.53
N SER A 22 -11.92 -12.97 -12.65
CA SER A 22 -12.61 -13.67 -11.55
C SER A 22 -11.68 -13.92 -10.36
N ALA A 23 -10.45 -14.36 -10.61
CA ALA A 23 -9.43 -14.54 -9.58
C ALA A 23 -9.08 -13.20 -8.90
N CYS A 24 -8.94 -12.11 -9.66
CA CYS A 24 -8.69 -10.78 -9.12
C CYS A 24 -9.85 -10.25 -8.26
N ILE A 25 -11.11 -10.57 -8.61
CA ILE A 25 -12.28 -10.26 -7.77
C ILE A 25 -12.21 -11.02 -6.44
N ALA A 26 -11.90 -12.32 -6.47
CA ALA A 26 -11.75 -13.12 -5.24
C ALA A 26 -10.63 -12.57 -4.33
N LEU A 27 -9.48 -12.20 -4.91
CA LEU A 27 -8.39 -11.52 -4.19
C LEU A 27 -8.81 -10.16 -3.65
N GLY A 28 -9.60 -9.39 -4.41
CA GLY A 28 -10.19 -8.13 -3.96
C GLY A 28 -11.10 -8.33 -2.75
N ALA A 29 -11.96 -9.35 -2.76
CA ALA A 29 -12.84 -9.67 -1.63
C ALA A 29 -12.05 -10.05 -0.37
N LEU A 30 -10.98 -10.84 -0.52
CA LEU A 30 -10.05 -11.14 0.58
C LEU A 30 -9.33 -9.87 1.09
N GLY A 31 -8.97 -8.96 0.20
CA GLY A 31 -8.36 -7.68 0.52
C GLY A 31 -9.30 -6.78 1.34
N ILE A 32 -10.59 -6.74 0.98
CA ILE A 32 -11.63 -6.05 1.76
C ILE A 32 -11.73 -6.67 3.17
N GLY A 33 -11.93 -7.99 3.25
CA GLY A 33 -12.13 -8.67 4.55
C GLY A 33 -10.94 -8.50 5.50
N SER A 34 -9.72 -8.66 4.99
CA SER A 34 -8.49 -8.50 5.78
C SER A 34 -8.22 -7.04 6.18
N SER A 35 -8.52 -6.07 5.30
CA SER A 35 -8.38 -4.64 5.63
C SER A 35 -9.40 -4.19 6.67
N VAL A 36 -10.66 -4.65 6.58
CA VAL A 36 -11.69 -4.38 7.59
C VAL A 36 -11.29 -4.97 8.94
N LEU A 37 -10.79 -6.21 8.96
CA LEU A 37 -10.28 -6.83 10.18
C LEU A 37 -9.17 -5.99 10.82
N LEU A 38 -8.21 -5.53 10.01
CA LEU A 38 -7.13 -4.67 10.48
C LEU A 38 -7.64 -3.33 11.03
N ILE A 39 -8.61 -2.69 10.36
CA ILE A 39 -9.24 -1.44 10.84
C ILE A 39 -9.93 -1.66 12.19
N ILE A 40 -10.72 -2.74 12.34
CA ILE A 40 -11.42 -3.06 13.59
C ILE A 40 -10.43 -3.26 14.73
N VAL A 41 -9.41 -4.11 14.53
CA VAL A 41 -8.39 -4.37 15.56
C VAL A 41 -7.67 -3.07 15.92
N ASN A 42 -7.28 -2.27 14.93
CA ASN A 42 -6.56 -1.02 15.17
C ASN A 42 -7.42 0.00 15.94
N THR A 43 -8.71 0.08 15.61
CA THR A 43 -9.67 0.96 16.31
C THR A 43 -9.84 0.55 17.77
N ILE A 44 -9.88 -0.75 18.06
CA ILE A 44 -10.01 -1.28 19.43
C ILE A 44 -8.73 -1.05 20.26
N VAL A 45 -7.56 -1.17 19.65
CA VAL A 45 -6.27 -0.88 20.31
C VAL A 45 -6.18 0.60 20.70
N GLY A 46 -6.80 1.48 19.91
CA GLY A 46 -6.80 2.92 20.11
C GLY A 46 -5.54 3.60 19.56
N GLU A 47 -5.70 4.83 19.04
CA GLU A 47 -4.67 5.65 18.40
C GLU A 47 -3.61 6.22 19.39
N ARG A 48 -3.04 5.37 20.24
CA ARG A 48 -2.02 5.77 21.22
C ARG A 48 -0.60 5.86 20.64
N HIS A 49 -0.38 5.25 19.47
CA HIS A 49 0.93 5.20 18.83
C HIS A 49 0.86 5.72 17.39
N ALA A 50 1.87 6.49 16.98
CA ALA A 50 1.89 7.16 15.68
C ALA A 50 1.89 6.17 14.49
N ASP A 51 2.59 5.06 14.64
CA ASP A 51 2.60 3.95 13.68
C ASP A 51 1.21 3.36 13.45
N LEU A 52 0.41 3.15 14.50
CA LEU A 52 -0.96 2.66 14.39
C LEU A 52 -1.86 3.63 13.62
N VAL A 53 -1.64 4.94 13.77
CA VAL A 53 -2.36 5.97 12.99
C VAL A 53 -1.97 5.93 11.52
N PHE A 54 -0.69 5.71 11.19
CA PHE A 54 -0.28 5.55 9.79
C PHE A 54 -0.74 4.22 9.19
N ILE A 55 -0.78 3.15 9.99
CA ILE A 55 -1.35 1.85 9.60
C ILE A 55 -2.84 1.97 9.33
N SER A 56 -3.59 2.81 10.07
CA SER A 56 -5.03 3.03 9.78
C SER A 56 -5.22 3.63 8.39
N MET A 57 -4.45 4.67 8.05
CA MET A 57 -4.43 5.29 6.72
C MET A 57 -4.11 4.25 5.63
N LEU A 58 -3.08 3.43 5.83
CA LEU A 58 -2.75 2.35 4.89
C LEU A 58 -3.89 1.32 4.76
N SER A 59 -4.57 1.00 5.86
CA SER A 59 -5.68 0.03 5.86
C SER A 59 -6.89 0.54 5.08
N TYR A 60 -7.23 1.84 5.22
CA TYR A 60 -8.26 2.48 4.40
C TYR A 60 -7.88 2.51 2.92
N SER A 61 -6.61 2.79 2.62
CA SER A 61 -6.08 2.72 1.26
C SER A 61 -6.24 1.33 0.65
N ASN A 62 -5.88 0.29 1.39
CA ASN A 62 -6.00 -1.10 0.96
C ASN A 62 -7.45 -1.50 0.72
N LEU A 63 -8.37 -1.11 1.61
CA LEU A 63 -9.81 -1.33 1.46
C LEU A 63 -10.34 -0.72 0.15
N LEU A 64 -10.06 0.58 -0.07
CA LEU A 64 -10.50 1.29 -1.28
C LEU A 64 -9.85 0.72 -2.54
N SER A 65 -8.59 0.30 -2.46
CA SER A 65 -7.88 -0.31 -3.60
C SER A 65 -8.50 -1.66 -3.98
N SER A 66 -8.89 -2.46 -2.99
CA SER A 66 -9.61 -3.71 -3.22
C SER A 66 -11.00 -3.49 -3.81
N MET A 67 -11.73 -2.45 -3.36
CA MET A 67 -13.00 -2.06 -3.97
C MET A 67 -12.81 -1.65 -5.44
N ALA A 68 -11.82 -0.79 -5.72
CA ALA A 68 -11.48 -0.37 -7.08
C ALA A 68 -11.14 -1.57 -7.98
N ASN A 69 -10.40 -2.54 -7.45
CA ASN A 69 -10.04 -3.77 -8.16
C ASN A 69 -11.28 -4.61 -8.52
N ILE A 70 -12.21 -4.79 -7.58
CA ILE A 70 -13.47 -5.49 -7.88
C ILE A 70 -14.24 -4.74 -8.97
N MET A 71 -14.42 -3.43 -8.83
CA MET A 71 -15.15 -2.61 -9.81
C MET A 71 -14.54 -2.69 -11.21
N TYR A 72 -13.20 -2.64 -11.31
CA TYR A 72 -12.49 -2.76 -12.57
C TYR A 72 -12.71 -4.12 -13.23
N ASN A 73 -12.49 -5.21 -12.48
CA ASN A 73 -12.60 -6.57 -13.01
C ASN A 73 -14.04 -6.97 -13.30
N SER A 74 -15.02 -6.52 -12.50
CA SER A 74 -16.44 -6.71 -12.79
C SER A 74 -16.84 -6.02 -14.09
N LYS A 75 -16.35 -4.80 -14.33
CA LYS A 75 -16.56 -4.11 -15.62
C LYS A 75 -15.89 -4.87 -16.76
N GLN A 76 -14.66 -5.37 -16.60
CA GLN A 76 -14.00 -6.19 -17.62
C GLN A 76 -14.81 -7.44 -17.97
N ILE A 77 -15.32 -8.18 -16.98
CA ILE A 77 -16.17 -9.36 -17.21
C ILE A 77 -17.44 -8.98 -17.96
N SER A 78 -18.12 -7.91 -17.55
CA SER A 78 -19.36 -7.44 -18.20
C SER A 78 -19.14 -7.07 -19.67
N LEU A 79 -18.03 -6.40 -20.00
CA LEU A 79 -17.67 -6.06 -21.39
C LEU A 79 -17.30 -7.31 -22.20
N LEU A 80 -16.55 -8.25 -21.61
CA LEU A 80 -16.20 -9.51 -22.28
C LEU A 80 -17.42 -10.39 -22.56
N GLN A 81 -18.43 -10.36 -21.69
CA GLN A 81 -19.67 -11.13 -21.83
C GLN A 81 -20.67 -10.48 -22.80
N SER A 82 -20.77 -9.15 -22.78
CA SER A 82 -21.69 -8.41 -23.67
C SER A 82 -21.17 -8.29 -25.10
N GLY A 83 -19.85 -8.39 -25.30
CA GLY A 83 -19.24 -8.17 -26.61
C GLY A 83 -19.32 -6.70 -27.06
N GLU A 84 -19.65 -5.77 -26.17
CA GLU A 84 -19.67 -4.34 -26.46
C GLU A 84 -18.24 -3.81 -26.67
N VAL A 85 -17.91 -3.51 -27.93
CA VAL A 85 -16.61 -2.93 -28.33
C VAL A 85 -16.74 -1.45 -28.71
N GLU A 86 -17.90 -0.83 -28.50
CA GLU A 86 -18.13 0.56 -28.90
C GLU A 86 -17.31 1.53 -28.05
N ALA A 87 -16.68 2.50 -28.73
CA ALA A 87 -15.92 3.54 -28.07
C ALA A 87 -16.85 4.46 -27.27
N VAL A 88 -16.40 4.87 -26.09
CA VAL A 88 -17.14 5.74 -25.17
C VAL A 88 -16.39 7.05 -24.95
N THR A 89 -17.12 8.11 -24.62
CA THR A 89 -16.51 9.40 -24.33
C THR A 89 -15.78 9.38 -22.99
N VAL A 90 -14.73 10.21 -22.84
CA VAL A 90 -14.01 10.38 -21.56
C VAL A 90 -14.97 10.75 -20.43
N SER A 91 -15.96 11.62 -20.69
CA SER A 91 -16.99 11.98 -19.72
C SER A 91 -17.73 10.74 -19.19
N LYS A 92 -18.22 9.88 -20.10
CA LYS A 92 -18.93 8.65 -19.74
C LYS A 92 -18.01 7.67 -19.00
N CYS A 93 -16.73 7.58 -19.38
CA CYS A 93 -15.76 6.82 -18.59
C CYS A 93 -15.66 7.37 -17.16
N LEU A 94 -15.32 8.64 -16.97
CA LEU A 94 -15.14 9.20 -15.62
C LEU A 94 -16.38 9.06 -14.72
N THR A 95 -17.59 9.21 -15.27
CA THR A 95 -18.83 9.08 -14.48
C THR A 95 -19.24 7.64 -14.19
N THR A 96 -18.95 6.69 -15.09
CA THR A 96 -19.34 5.28 -14.93
C THR A 96 -18.23 4.40 -14.36
N THR A 97 -17.00 4.89 -14.31
CA THR A 97 -15.83 4.15 -13.79
C THR A 97 -15.12 4.87 -12.66
N PRO A 98 -15.67 4.82 -11.42
CA PRO A 98 -15.03 5.44 -10.26
C PRO A 98 -13.75 4.72 -9.82
N HIS A 99 -13.49 3.49 -10.30
CA HIS A 99 -12.27 2.75 -9.98
C HIS A 99 -11.00 3.51 -10.36
N ILE A 100 -11.04 4.36 -11.41
CA ILE A 100 -9.91 5.20 -11.85
C ILE A 100 -9.51 6.19 -10.74
N SER A 101 -10.50 6.88 -10.18
CA SER A 101 -10.29 7.83 -9.08
C SER A 101 -9.81 7.12 -7.82
N PHE A 102 -10.38 5.96 -7.52
CA PHE A 102 -9.97 5.18 -6.36
C PHE A 102 -8.53 4.69 -6.51
N PHE A 103 -8.11 4.18 -7.66
CA PHE A 103 -6.72 3.76 -7.85
C PHE A 103 -5.72 4.90 -7.69
N LEU A 104 -6.00 6.08 -8.25
CA LEU A 104 -5.16 7.27 -8.03
C LEU A 104 -5.03 7.59 -6.54
N PHE A 105 -6.18 7.67 -5.88
CA PHE A 105 -6.26 8.08 -4.49
C PHE A 105 -5.53 7.08 -3.57
N THR A 106 -5.73 5.79 -3.79
CA THR A 106 -5.17 4.73 -2.94
C THR A 106 -3.69 4.53 -3.18
N GLN A 107 -3.19 4.70 -4.40
CA GLN A 107 -1.75 4.65 -4.63
C GLN A 107 -1.02 5.73 -3.84
N ASP A 108 -1.50 6.97 -3.89
CA ASP A 108 -0.92 8.08 -3.13
C ASP A 108 -1.06 7.87 -1.62
N MET A 109 -2.23 7.43 -1.17
CA MET A 109 -2.50 7.20 0.25
C MET A 109 -1.61 6.08 0.83
N SER A 110 -1.43 4.99 0.08
CA SER A 110 -0.51 3.89 0.42
C SER A 110 0.94 4.36 0.48
N LEU A 111 1.37 5.17 -0.50
CA LEU A 111 2.74 5.66 -0.58
C LEU A 111 3.07 6.67 0.52
N TYR A 112 2.18 7.62 0.77
CA TYR A 112 2.35 8.61 1.83
C TYR A 112 2.33 7.99 3.23
N SER A 113 1.42 7.04 3.49
CA SER A 113 1.42 6.31 4.76
C SER A 113 2.70 5.50 4.94
N THR A 114 3.19 4.88 3.87
CA THR A 114 4.48 4.17 3.86
C THR A 114 5.64 5.11 4.19
N ILE A 115 5.77 6.25 3.50
CA ILE A 115 6.81 7.24 3.78
C ILE A 115 6.70 7.76 5.22
N ALA A 116 5.50 8.08 5.70
CA ALA A 116 5.26 8.58 7.06
C ALA A 116 5.70 7.56 8.12
N MET A 117 5.39 6.27 7.95
CA MET A 117 5.90 5.20 8.82
C MET A 117 7.43 5.13 8.78
N GLY A 118 8.05 5.23 7.61
CA GLY A 118 9.50 5.22 7.47
C GLY A 118 10.16 6.39 8.20
N VAL A 119 9.64 7.60 8.02
CA VAL A 119 10.11 8.82 8.68
C VAL A 119 9.94 8.72 10.20
N GLU A 120 8.79 8.24 10.67
CA GLU A 120 8.53 8.01 12.09
C GLU A 120 9.60 7.09 12.69
N ARG A 121 9.89 5.95 12.03
CA ARG A 121 10.95 5.02 12.48
C ARG A 121 12.33 5.65 12.50
N VAL A 122 12.70 6.39 11.45
CA VAL A 122 14.01 7.09 11.40
C VAL A 122 14.14 8.08 12.55
N ILE A 123 13.09 8.87 12.83
CA ILE A 123 13.08 9.83 13.94
C ILE A 123 13.14 9.10 15.29
N THR A 124 12.42 8.00 15.46
CA THR A 124 12.46 7.16 16.67
C THR A 124 13.88 6.69 16.98
N PHE A 125 14.63 6.22 15.98
CA PHE A 125 15.98 5.71 16.19
C PHE A 125 17.05 6.80 16.25
N ARG A 126 16.91 7.88 15.48
CA ARG A 126 17.92 8.94 15.40
C ARG A 126 17.76 10.00 16.50
N TRP A 127 16.53 10.38 16.84
CA TRP A 127 16.23 11.50 17.73
C TRP A 127 15.01 11.22 18.64
N PRO A 128 15.12 10.31 19.63
CA PRO A 128 13.99 9.92 20.48
C PRO A 128 13.39 11.07 21.29
N LYS A 129 14.21 12.06 21.68
CA LYS A 129 13.73 13.28 22.38
C LYS A 129 12.82 14.15 21.50
N HIS A 130 13.04 14.14 20.18
CA HIS A 130 12.23 14.90 19.23
C HIS A 130 11.00 14.12 18.79
N HIS A 131 11.06 12.78 18.78
CA HIS A 131 9.91 11.92 18.49
C HIS A 131 8.69 12.28 19.35
N HIS A 132 8.86 12.35 20.68
CA HIS A 132 7.76 12.71 21.58
C HIS A 132 7.20 14.12 21.39
N LYS A 133 8.00 15.05 20.85
CA LYS A 133 7.56 16.42 20.53
C LYS A 133 6.81 16.48 19.20
N ILE A 134 7.31 15.77 18.19
CA ILE A 134 6.74 15.78 16.83
C ILE A 134 5.48 14.92 16.76
N PHE A 135 5.50 13.73 17.37
CA PHE A 135 4.41 12.77 17.37
C PHE A 135 3.65 12.73 18.70
N SER A 136 3.49 13.90 19.34
CA SER A 136 2.64 14.06 20.52
C SER A 136 1.17 13.73 20.21
N HIS A 137 0.35 13.56 21.24
CA HIS A 137 -1.08 13.26 21.09
C HIS A 137 -1.75 14.17 20.05
N GLY A 138 -2.39 13.55 19.04
CA GLY A 138 -3.11 14.24 17.97
C GLY A 138 -2.28 14.66 16.75
N SER A 139 -0.96 14.83 16.87
CA SER A 139 -0.11 15.23 15.74
C SER A 139 -0.10 14.21 14.58
N PRO A 140 0.05 12.88 14.82
CA PRO A 140 -0.04 11.88 13.75
C PRO A 140 -1.37 11.94 12.99
N SER A 141 -2.49 12.15 13.71
CA SER A 141 -3.82 12.24 13.11
C SER A 141 -3.98 13.52 12.26
N ILE A 142 -3.34 14.63 12.65
CA ILE A 142 -3.27 15.85 11.84
C ILE A 142 -2.46 15.61 10.56
N ILE A 143 -1.30 14.94 10.66
CA ILE A 143 -0.48 14.58 9.50
C ILE A 143 -1.30 13.74 8.51
N VAL A 144 -2.01 12.71 8.98
CA VAL A 144 -2.88 11.89 8.13
C VAL A 144 -3.96 12.72 7.44
N ARG A 145 -4.59 13.68 8.14
CA ARG A 145 -5.59 14.57 7.52
C ARG A 145 -4.99 15.45 6.42
N ILE A 146 -3.80 16.00 6.64
CA ILE A 146 -3.10 16.81 5.63
C ILE A 146 -2.78 15.96 4.40
N LEU A 147 -2.24 14.76 4.59
CA LEU A 147 -1.92 13.84 3.50
C LEU A 147 -3.19 13.42 2.74
N PHE A 148 -4.28 13.15 3.44
CA PHE A 148 -5.58 12.85 2.84
C PHE A 148 -6.10 13.99 1.96
N LEU A 149 -6.03 15.24 2.45
CA LEU A 149 -6.40 16.42 1.67
C LEU A 149 -5.49 16.62 0.45
N ALA A 150 -4.19 16.33 0.57
CA ALA A 150 -3.27 16.36 -0.56
C ALA A 150 -3.64 15.34 -1.65
N CYS A 151 -4.01 14.11 -1.27
CA CYS A 151 -4.53 13.10 -2.20
C CYS A 151 -5.80 13.58 -2.91
N LEU A 152 -6.76 14.16 -2.16
CA LEU A 152 -8.00 14.68 -2.75
C LEU A 152 -7.73 15.81 -3.73
N PHE A 153 -6.89 16.78 -3.35
CA PHE A 153 -6.52 17.89 -4.22
C PHE A 153 -5.90 17.38 -5.53
N LYS A 154 -5.00 16.40 -5.45
CA LYS A 154 -4.39 15.78 -6.63
C LYS A 154 -5.44 15.13 -7.53
N VAL A 155 -6.37 14.34 -7.01
CA VAL A 155 -7.47 13.74 -7.78
C VAL A 155 -8.32 14.80 -8.49
N ILE A 156 -8.64 15.91 -7.82
CA ILE A 156 -9.40 17.03 -8.41
C ILE A 156 -8.65 17.65 -9.59
N VAL A 157 -7.33 17.86 -9.46
CA VAL A 157 -6.49 18.38 -10.56
C VAL A 157 -6.51 17.43 -11.76
N TYR A 158 -6.43 16.12 -11.52
CA TYR A 158 -6.51 15.12 -12.60
C TYR A 158 -7.88 15.11 -13.28
N TRP A 159 -8.96 15.17 -12.50
CA TRP A 159 -10.32 15.26 -13.03
C TRP A 159 -10.49 16.50 -13.91
N ASN A 160 -10.03 17.66 -13.47
CA ASN A 160 -10.04 18.88 -14.28
C ASN A 160 -9.23 18.74 -15.57
N GLY A 161 -8.12 18.01 -15.55
CA GLY A 161 -7.32 17.71 -16.73
C GLY A 161 -8.05 16.80 -17.73
N ALA A 162 -8.72 15.76 -17.25
CA ALA A 162 -9.47 14.83 -18.09
C ALA A 162 -10.75 15.45 -18.66
N LEU A 163 -11.46 16.27 -17.87
CA LEU A 163 -12.66 16.98 -18.32
C LEU A 163 -12.38 17.99 -19.43
N LYS A 164 -11.14 18.45 -19.62
CA LYS A 164 -10.78 19.25 -20.81
C LYS A 164 -10.84 18.45 -22.12
N GLN A 165 -10.89 17.12 -22.06
CA GLN A 165 -11.01 16.21 -23.21
C GLN A 165 -12.33 15.41 -23.16
N TYR A 166 -13.40 15.99 -22.60
CA TYR A 166 -14.63 15.27 -22.27
C TYR A 166 -15.30 14.56 -23.47
N ASP A 167 -15.20 15.12 -24.68
CA ASP A 167 -15.78 14.56 -25.94
C ASP A 167 -14.87 13.56 -26.67
N LYS A 168 -13.63 13.34 -26.20
CA LYS A 168 -12.71 12.39 -26.83
C LYS A 168 -13.25 10.96 -26.69
N PHE A 169 -13.28 10.22 -27.80
CA PHE A 169 -13.63 8.81 -27.79
C PHE A 169 -12.45 7.96 -27.35
N VAL A 170 -12.70 7.07 -26.39
CA VAL A 170 -11.74 6.14 -25.78
C VAL A 170 -12.34 4.73 -25.74
N SER A 171 -11.50 3.74 -25.48
CA SER A 171 -11.92 2.35 -25.33
C SER A 171 -12.95 2.17 -24.20
N PRO A 172 -13.91 1.22 -24.33
CA PRO A 172 -14.86 0.90 -23.25
C PRO A 172 -14.20 0.39 -21.97
N PHE A 173 -12.96 -0.09 -22.07
CA PHE A 173 -12.13 -0.44 -20.91
C PHE A 173 -11.66 0.76 -20.09
N CYS A 174 -11.82 1.98 -20.59
CA CYS A 174 -11.47 3.25 -19.94
C CYS A 174 -10.05 3.22 -19.35
N SER A 175 -9.04 2.96 -20.20
CA SER A 175 -7.66 2.90 -19.74
C SER A 175 -7.20 4.28 -19.25
N PHE A 176 -6.39 4.28 -18.18
CA PHE A 176 -5.89 5.50 -17.55
C PHE A 176 -5.16 6.39 -18.57
N ARG A 177 -4.31 5.78 -19.40
CA ARG A 177 -3.54 6.46 -20.43
C ARG A 177 -4.40 7.12 -21.53
N GLU A 178 -5.59 6.59 -21.81
CA GLU A 178 -6.46 7.15 -22.84
C GLU A 178 -7.29 8.33 -22.33
N CYS A 179 -7.70 8.27 -21.06
CA CYS A 179 -8.55 9.26 -20.40
C CYS A 179 -7.81 10.55 -20.03
N PHE A 180 -6.50 10.47 -19.76
CA PHE A 180 -5.68 11.62 -19.38
C PHE A 180 -4.75 12.04 -20.53
N PRO A 181 -4.42 13.34 -20.66
CA PRO A 181 -3.42 13.78 -21.63
C PRO A 181 -2.04 13.19 -21.31
N GLU A 182 -1.23 12.91 -22.33
CA GLU A 182 0.07 12.22 -22.18
C GLU A 182 1.01 12.95 -21.21
N ASN A 183 1.06 14.28 -21.26
CA ASN A 183 1.87 15.09 -20.36
C ASN A 183 1.50 14.86 -18.88
N TYR A 184 0.21 14.72 -18.57
CA TYR A 184 -0.26 14.46 -17.20
C TYR A 184 0.06 13.05 -16.74
N TYR A 185 -0.09 12.07 -17.64
CA TYR A 185 0.28 10.69 -17.37
C TYR A 185 1.79 10.57 -17.09
N PHE A 186 2.62 11.26 -17.87
CA PHE A 186 4.06 11.31 -17.65
C PHE A 186 4.42 11.94 -16.30
N ILE A 187 3.83 13.10 -15.95
CA ILE A 187 4.05 13.74 -14.64
C ILE A 187 3.61 12.83 -13.50
N LEU A 188 2.46 12.17 -13.63
CA LEU A 188 1.99 11.19 -12.64
C LEU A 188 3.01 10.08 -12.44
N ALA A 189 3.45 9.46 -13.52
CA ALA A 189 4.34 8.32 -13.46
C ALA A 189 5.72 8.71 -12.89
N VAL A 190 6.28 9.85 -13.30
CA VAL A 190 7.54 10.39 -12.73
C VAL A 190 7.42 10.72 -11.25
N THR A 191 6.31 11.34 -10.83
CA THR A 191 6.09 11.68 -9.41
C THR A 191 5.93 10.43 -8.55
N GLN A 192 5.17 9.42 -9.01
CA GLN A 192 5.06 8.13 -8.32
C GLN A 192 6.40 7.43 -8.20
N PHE A 193 7.15 7.36 -9.30
CA PHE A 193 8.48 6.76 -9.32
C PHE A 193 9.44 7.44 -8.34
N SER A 194 9.45 8.78 -8.32
CA SER A 194 10.30 9.59 -7.43
C SER A 194 9.95 9.38 -5.95
N LEU A 195 8.66 9.37 -5.62
CA LEU A 195 8.19 9.13 -4.25
C LEU A 195 8.50 7.70 -3.78
N GLN A 196 8.44 6.72 -4.68
CA GLN A 196 8.77 5.33 -4.37
C GLN A 196 10.29 5.14 -4.16
N ILE A 197 11.13 5.86 -4.90
CA ILE A 197 12.57 5.93 -4.62
C ILE A 197 12.81 6.53 -3.24
N LEU A 198 12.17 7.67 -2.94
CA LEU A 198 12.29 8.32 -1.62
C LEU A 198 11.90 7.36 -0.49
N ALA A 199 10.77 6.68 -0.62
CA ALA A 199 10.34 5.65 0.33
C ALA A 199 11.45 4.60 0.49
N THR A 200 11.89 3.99 -0.60
CA THR A 200 12.94 2.96 -0.59
C THR A 200 14.22 3.44 0.10
N CYS A 201 14.69 4.66 -0.21
CA CYS A 201 15.86 5.25 0.44
C CYS A 201 15.67 5.38 1.95
N ILE A 202 14.53 5.90 2.41
CA ILE A 202 14.21 6.00 3.84
C ILE A 202 14.28 4.61 4.48
N PHE A 203 13.71 3.59 3.85
CA PHE A 203 13.73 2.23 4.40
C PHE A 203 15.11 1.60 4.44
N CYS A 204 15.97 1.86 3.45
CA CYS A 204 17.37 1.41 3.49
C CYS A 204 18.14 2.00 4.67
N THR A 205 17.78 3.20 5.14
CA THR A 205 18.43 3.80 6.33
C THR A 205 18.06 3.11 7.64
N ILE A 206 16.89 2.48 7.74
CA ILE A 206 16.39 1.93 9.01
C ILE A 206 17.24 0.74 9.51
N PRO A 207 17.55 -0.30 8.70
CA PRO A 207 18.48 -1.37 9.09
C PRO A 207 19.86 -0.86 9.45
N VAL A 208 20.37 0.14 8.72
CA VAL A 208 21.67 0.76 9.00
C VAL A 208 21.67 1.42 10.37
N LEU A 209 20.63 2.20 10.68
CA LEU A 209 20.44 2.83 12.00
C LEU A 209 20.35 1.78 13.12
N LEU A 210 19.64 0.67 12.88
CA LEU A 210 19.56 -0.44 13.83
C LEU A 210 20.91 -1.12 14.07
N CYS A 211 21.72 -1.31 13.02
CA CYS A 211 23.08 -1.86 13.15
C CYS A 211 24.03 -0.94 13.91
N PHE A 212 23.92 0.38 13.70
CA PHE A 212 24.71 1.38 14.44
C PHE A 212 24.28 1.48 15.91
N GLN A 213 22.98 1.45 16.21
CA GLN A 213 22.49 1.37 17.60
C GLN A 213 22.91 0.07 18.30
N ARG A 214 23.02 -1.05 17.55
CA ARG A 214 23.53 -2.31 18.10
C ARG A 214 25.00 -2.23 18.52
N SER A 215 25.75 -1.28 17.96
CA SER A 215 27.17 -1.03 18.26
C SER A 215 27.39 0.15 19.23
N GLY A 216 26.34 0.88 19.60
CA GLY A 216 26.42 2.07 20.46
C GLY A 216 25.25 2.18 21.43
N THR A 217 25.59 2.24 22.73
CA THR A 217 24.77 2.61 23.91
C THR A 217 23.31 3.02 23.63
N ILE A 218 22.35 2.16 23.99
CA ILE A 218 20.91 2.46 23.93
C ILE A 218 20.53 3.41 25.06
N TYR A 219 19.87 4.52 24.75
CA TYR A 219 19.29 5.44 25.74
C TYR A 219 17.85 5.04 26.05
N VAL A 220 17.60 4.42 27.22
CA VAL A 220 16.24 4.19 27.73
C VAL A 220 15.81 5.42 28.53
N PHE A 221 14.75 6.10 28.11
CA PHE A 221 14.13 7.19 28.88
C PHE A 221 12.89 6.67 29.59
N THR A 222 12.95 6.56 30.92
CA THR A 222 11.77 6.42 31.76
C THR A 222 11.16 7.80 32.03
N GLN A 223 9.83 7.91 31.92
CA GLN A 223 9.09 9.12 32.22
C GLN A 223 9.43 9.59 33.64
N ASN A 224 9.88 10.84 33.76
CA ASN A 224 10.05 11.65 34.97
C ASN A 224 11.40 11.68 35.70
N VAL A 225 12.43 10.94 35.27
CA VAL A 225 13.81 11.22 35.73
C VAL A 225 14.76 10.99 34.55
N THR A 226 15.53 11.99 34.17
CA THR A 226 16.67 11.85 33.25
C THR A 226 17.76 11.00 33.91
N ARG A 227 17.56 9.68 33.99
CA ARG A 227 18.62 8.72 34.33
C ARG A 227 19.18 8.14 33.03
N MET A 228 20.37 8.60 32.70
CA MET A 228 21.27 7.97 31.73
C MET A 228 21.66 6.59 32.29
N VAL A 229 21.30 5.50 31.62
CA VAL A 229 21.73 4.15 32.01
C VAL A 229 22.46 3.49 30.84
N ILE A 230 23.78 3.44 31.03
CA ILE A 230 24.76 2.37 30.75
C ILE A 230 24.32 1.28 29.76
N SER A 231 25.17 1.06 28.75
CA SER A 231 25.22 -0.10 27.86
C SER A 231 24.88 -1.41 28.59
N VAL A 232 23.68 -1.94 28.34
CA VAL A 232 23.28 -3.26 28.84
C VAL A 232 23.87 -4.32 27.89
N PRO A 233 24.62 -5.32 28.40
CA PRO A 233 25.14 -6.40 27.56
C PRO A 233 23.99 -7.22 26.95
N PHE A 234 24.26 -7.72 25.75
CA PHE A 234 23.40 -8.48 24.81
C PHE A 234 22.48 -9.60 25.36
N ARG A 235 22.61 -10.01 26.62
CA ARG A 235 21.95 -11.20 27.16
C ARG A 235 20.54 -10.94 27.69
N ASN A 236 20.22 -9.69 28.04
CA ASN A 236 18.90 -9.28 28.52
C ASN A 236 18.32 -8.16 27.64
N GLN A 237 17.88 -8.51 26.42
CA GLN A 237 17.12 -7.60 25.57
C GLN A 237 15.89 -7.10 26.34
N HIS A 238 15.83 -5.79 26.62
CA HIS A 238 14.69 -5.17 27.29
C HIS A 238 13.41 -5.46 26.48
N PRO A 239 12.26 -5.78 27.10
CA PRO A 239 11.02 -6.10 26.38
C PRO A 239 10.57 -5.01 25.39
N VAL A 240 10.98 -3.75 25.65
CA VAL A 240 10.75 -2.60 24.78
C VAL A 240 11.52 -2.71 23.45
N GLU A 241 12.77 -3.16 23.47
CA GLU A 241 13.60 -3.30 22.25
C GLU A 241 13.05 -4.39 21.33
N ARG A 242 12.60 -5.52 21.91
CA ARG A 242 11.96 -6.59 21.13
C ARG A 242 10.67 -6.13 20.45
N ARG A 243 9.90 -5.27 21.13
CA ARG A 243 8.69 -4.66 20.57
C ARG A 243 9.02 -3.75 19.39
N GLU A 244 9.93 -2.80 19.55
CA GLU A 244 10.31 -1.86 18.47
C GLU A 244 10.94 -2.58 17.27
N ARG A 245 11.72 -3.63 17.51
CA ARG A 245 12.28 -4.46 16.43
C ARG A 245 11.19 -5.21 15.66
N ALA A 246 10.20 -5.78 16.34
CA ALA A 246 9.09 -6.48 15.70
C ALA A 246 8.23 -5.52 14.85
N ILE A 247 7.96 -4.31 15.36
CA ILE A 247 7.23 -3.28 14.60
C ILE A 247 8.03 -2.89 13.36
N THR A 248 9.32 -2.59 13.53
CA THR A 248 10.19 -2.21 12.42
C THR A 248 10.31 -3.31 11.37
N TYR A 249 10.40 -4.58 11.80
CA TYR A 249 10.41 -5.73 10.90
C TYR A 249 9.08 -5.85 10.14
N SER A 250 7.93 -5.69 10.80
CA SER A 250 6.63 -5.72 10.10
C SER A 250 6.53 -4.63 9.03
N ILE A 251 6.98 -3.41 9.33
CA ILE A 251 6.97 -2.30 8.39
C ILE A 251 7.91 -2.60 7.22
N LEU A 252 9.12 -3.09 7.49
CA LEU A 252 10.11 -3.41 6.46
C LEU A 252 9.60 -4.48 5.49
N VAL A 253 8.92 -5.52 5.99
CA VAL A 253 8.33 -6.56 5.14
C VAL A 253 7.19 -5.99 4.28
N VAL A 254 6.31 -5.17 4.84
CA VAL A 254 5.20 -4.54 4.08
C VAL A 254 5.73 -3.61 3.00
N VAL A 255 6.80 -2.88 3.27
CA VAL A 255 7.46 -1.99 2.30
C VAL A 255 8.15 -2.79 1.20
N ALA A 256 8.87 -3.84 1.55
CA ALA A 256 9.50 -4.71 0.57
C ALA A 256 8.43 -5.31 -0.36
N LEU A 257 7.30 -5.72 0.22
CA LEU A 257 6.15 -6.19 -0.53
C LEU A 257 5.56 -5.08 -1.42
N ASN A 258 5.42 -3.85 -0.93
CA ASN A 258 4.96 -2.71 -1.74
C ASN A 258 5.90 -2.45 -2.92
N THR A 259 7.21 -2.56 -2.71
CA THR A 259 8.22 -2.41 -3.77
C THR A 259 8.05 -3.49 -4.84
N VAL A 260 7.89 -4.75 -4.44
CA VAL A 260 7.70 -5.85 -5.40
C VAL A 260 6.36 -5.73 -6.14
N THR A 261 5.30 -5.34 -5.43
CA THR A 261 3.92 -5.36 -5.95
C THR A 261 3.48 -4.09 -6.67
N HIS A 262 4.14 -2.95 -6.43
CA HIS A 262 3.77 -1.66 -7.02
C HIS A 262 4.95 -0.98 -7.72
N PHE A 263 6.14 -0.90 -7.11
CA PHE A 263 7.29 -0.23 -7.75
C PHE A 263 7.73 -0.95 -9.02
N ILE A 264 7.94 -2.27 -8.96
CA ILE A 264 8.37 -3.05 -10.12
C ILE A 264 7.36 -2.95 -11.27
N PRO A 265 6.03 -3.13 -11.04
CA PRO A 265 5.02 -2.84 -12.06
C PRO A 265 5.07 -1.43 -12.64
N TRP A 266 5.26 -0.40 -11.82
CA TRP A 266 5.38 0.98 -12.29
C TRP A 266 6.63 1.20 -13.15
N CYS A 267 7.77 0.61 -12.77
CA CYS A 267 8.97 0.58 -13.61
C CYS A 267 8.66 -0.07 -14.94
N PHE A 268 7.93 -1.18 -14.94
CA PHE A 268 7.54 -1.81 -16.17
C PHE A 268 6.65 -0.87 -17.01
N GLU A 269 5.56 -0.35 -16.46
CA GLU A 269 4.68 0.58 -17.19
C GLU A 269 5.41 1.81 -17.76
N LEU A 270 6.37 2.39 -17.03
CA LEU A 270 7.17 3.54 -17.47
C LEU A 270 8.19 3.22 -18.56
N PHE A 271 8.96 2.15 -18.40
CA PHE A 271 10.16 1.91 -19.22
C PHE A 271 9.93 1.03 -20.44
N TYR A 272 8.92 0.15 -20.45
CA TYR A 272 8.60 -0.67 -21.63
C TYR A 272 7.11 -0.61 -22.03
N MET A 273 6.60 0.62 -22.03
CA MET A 273 5.29 1.15 -22.45
C MET A 273 4.50 0.44 -23.58
N GLN A 274 5.06 -0.51 -24.33
CA GLN A 274 4.41 -1.18 -25.46
C GLN A 274 4.72 -2.69 -25.62
N ALA A 275 5.62 -3.28 -24.82
CA ALA A 275 6.27 -4.56 -25.20
C ALA A 275 6.19 -5.70 -24.17
N TYR A 276 5.28 -5.64 -23.18
CA TYR A 276 5.14 -6.74 -22.24
C TYR A 276 4.20 -7.82 -22.74
N SER A 277 4.64 -9.06 -22.58
CA SER A 277 3.87 -10.25 -22.91
C SER A 277 2.60 -10.35 -22.05
N ALA A 278 1.55 -10.94 -22.65
CA ALA A 278 0.31 -11.37 -22.00
C ALA A 278 0.47 -11.88 -20.55
N PRO A 279 1.32 -12.90 -20.29
CA PRO A 279 1.48 -13.46 -18.94
C PRO A 279 2.08 -12.47 -17.94
N LEU A 280 2.97 -11.57 -18.38
CA LEU A 280 3.57 -10.59 -17.49
C LEU A 280 2.52 -9.56 -17.02
N ARG A 281 1.61 -9.14 -17.90
CA ARG A 281 0.47 -8.27 -17.53
C ARG A 281 -0.46 -8.96 -16.53
N ALA A 282 -0.77 -10.24 -16.75
CA ALA A 282 -1.58 -11.04 -15.84
C ALA A 282 -0.91 -11.18 -14.46
N MET A 283 0.40 -11.45 -14.43
CA MET A 283 1.17 -11.54 -13.20
C MET A 283 1.16 -10.23 -12.42
N ILE A 284 1.40 -9.09 -13.10
CA ILE A 284 1.35 -7.76 -12.47
C ILE A 284 -0.02 -7.49 -11.84
N ARG A 285 -1.12 -7.79 -12.56
CA ARG A 285 -2.48 -7.62 -12.04
C ARG A 285 -2.75 -8.47 -10.81
N ILE A 286 -2.34 -9.74 -10.82
CA ILE A 286 -2.48 -10.64 -9.66
C ILE A 286 -1.68 -10.10 -8.48
N LEU A 287 -0.44 -9.67 -8.71
CA LEU A 287 0.46 -9.18 -7.69
C LEU A 287 -0.08 -7.93 -7.00
N GLN A 288 -0.56 -6.95 -7.78
CA GLN A 288 -1.24 -5.75 -7.28
C GLN A 288 -2.53 -6.09 -6.52
N SER A 289 -3.31 -7.05 -7.03
CA SER A 289 -4.55 -7.52 -6.38
C SER A 289 -4.31 -8.24 -5.04
N THR A 290 -3.15 -8.87 -4.89
CA THR A 290 -2.79 -9.66 -3.71
C THR A 290 -2.19 -8.80 -2.58
N TYR A 291 -1.60 -7.65 -2.93
CA TYR A 291 -0.93 -6.76 -1.97
C TYR A 291 -1.79 -6.35 -0.77
N PRO A 292 -3.05 -5.84 -0.94
CA PRO A 292 -3.88 -5.42 0.19
C PRO A 292 -4.05 -6.51 1.25
N THR A 293 -4.28 -7.74 0.79
CA THR A 293 -4.45 -8.92 1.64
C THR A 293 -3.18 -9.26 2.40
N LEU A 294 -2.05 -9.31 1.69
CA LEU A 294 -0.76 -9.65 2.29
C LEU A 294 -0.31 -8.58 3.31
N ALA A 295 -0.45 -7.30 2.98
CA ALA A 295 -0.11 -6.20 3.88
C ALA A 295 -0.89 -6.31 5.19
N ALA A 296 -2.21 -6.53 5.12
CA ALA A 296 -3.05 -6.68 6.30
C ALA A 296 -2.66 -7.90 7.16
N VAL A 297 -2.44 -9.05 6.52
CA VAL A 297 -2.02 -10.28 7.21
C VAL A 297 -0.65 -10.10 7.89
N ILE A 298 0.31 -9.43 7.25
CA ILE A 298 1.64 -9.17 7.83
C ILE A 298 1.51 -8.32 9.09
N TYR A 299 0.74 -7.22 9.06
CA TYR A 299 0.54 -6.39 10.26
C TYR A 299 -0.14 -7.17 11.38
N LEU A 300 -1.21 -7.91 11.10
CA LEU A 300 -1.92 -8.71 12.11
C LEU A 300 -1.08 -9.86 12.67
N SER A 301 -0.11 -10.37 11.91
CA SER A 301 0.72 -11.53 12.31
C SER A 301 2.00 -11.16 13.04
N ILE A 302 2.63 -10.06 12.66
CA ILE A 302 3.97 -9.66 13.11
C ILE A 302 3.91 -8.52 14.12
N HIS A 303 3.04 -7.53 13.92
CA HIS A 303 3.01 -6.36 14.78
C HIS A 303 2.57 -6.78 16.20
N PRO A 304 3.39 -6.58 17.24
CA PRO A 304 3.21 -7.20 18.55
C PRO A 304 1.88 -6.81 19.22
N VAL A 305 1.49 -5.54 19.10
CA VAL A 305 0.23 -5.02 19.67
C VAL A 305 -0.98 -5.58 18.93
N LEU A 306 -1.05 -5.41 17.60
CA LEU A 306 -2.14 -5.90 16.76
C LEU A 306 -2.30 -7.42 16.87
N LYS A 307 -1.21 -8.18 16.87
CA LYS A 307 -1.23 -9.64 17.03
C LYS A 307 -1.90 -10.06 18.33
N GLN A 308 -1.51 -9.44 19.45
CA GLN A 308 -2.07 -9.77 20.76
C GLN A 308 -3.58 -9.54 20.79
N HIS A 309 -4.03 -8.38 20.30
CA HIS A 309 -5.46 -8.05 20.24
C HIS A 309 -6.22 -8.93 19.24
N THR A 310 -5.62 -9.29 18.10
CA THR A 310 -6.24 -10.19 17.12
C THR A 310 -6.50 -11.57 17.69
N ILE A 311 -5.54 -12.13 18.45
CA ILE A 311 -5.71 -13.44 19.11
C ILE A 311 -6.82 -13.40 20.17
N ILE A 312 -6.96 -12.27 20.88
CA ILE A 312 -7.99 -12.08 21.91
C ILE A 312 -9.37 -11.96 21.25
N LEU A 313 -9.49 -11.12 20.21
CA LEU A 313 -10.76 -10.84 19.52
C LEU A 313 -11.23 -12.01 18.65
N PHE A 314 -10.28 -12.74 18.05
CA PHE A 314 -10.57 -13.84 17.12
C PHE A 314 -9.76 -15.08 17.50
N PRO A 315 -10.17 -15.83 18.53
CA PRO A 315 -9.41 -16.98 19.03
C PRO A 315 -9.19 -18.07 17.97
N PHE A 316 -10.10 -18.21 17.00
CA PHE A 316 -9.96 -19.14 15.88
C PHE A 316 -8.75 -18.80 14.97
N MET A 317 -8.38 -17.51 14.87
CA MET A 317 -7.21 -17.06 14.12
C MET A 317 -5.89 -17.45 14.79
N LYS A 318 -5.91 -17.90 16.06
CA LYS A 318 -4.70 -18.26 16.81
C LYS A 318 -3.87 -19.33 16.10
N HIS A 319 -4.51 -20.36 15.51
CA HIS A 319 -3.79 -21.42 14.81
C HIS A 319 -3.12 -20.91 13.52
N PHE A 320 -3.83 -20.05 12.77
CA PHE A 320 -3.32 -19.42 11.56
C PHE A 320 -2.15 -18.44 11.84
N LEU A 321 -2.24 -17.65 12.91
CA LEU A 321 -1.22 -16.67 13.31
C LEU A 321 -0.03 -17.27 14.08
N LEU A 322 -0.14 -18.50 14.57
CA LEU A 322 0.97 -19.26 15.17
C LEU A 322 1.80 -19.99 14.10
N LEU A 323 1.20 -20.38 12.98
CA LEU A 323 1.91 -20.98 11.84
C LEU A 323 2.98 -20.04 11.26
N THR A 324 2.71 -18.73 11.19
CA THR A 324 3.68 -17.71 10.74
C THR A 324 4.90 -17.58 11.67
N LYS A 325 4.81 -18.04 12.92
CA LYS A 325 5.94 -18.07 13.87
C LYS A 325 6.96 -19.18 13.54
N ARG A 326 6.53 -20.29 12.92
CA ARG A 326 7.47 -21.35 12.51
C ARG A 326 8.33 -20.97 11.30
N ILE A 327 7.87 -20.02 10.48
CA ILE A 327 8.59 -19.56 9.28
C ILE A 327 9.67 -18.52 9.64
N THR A 328 9.57 -17.85 10.80
CA THR A 328 10.49 -16.79 11.24
C THR A 328 11.56 -17.24 12.24
N VAL A 329 11.57 -18.52 12.66
CA VAL A 329 12.49 -19.09 13.66
C VAL A 329 13.41 -20.17 13.08
N HIS A 330 13.67 -20.14 11.77
CA HIS A 330 14.83 -20.82 11.21
C HIS A 330 15.68 -19.86 10.39
N PRO A 331 16.70 -19.27 11.04
CA PRO A 331 18.07 -19.43 10.62
C PRO A 331 18.75 -20.38 11.62
N GLN A 332 19.52 -21.32 11.07
CA GLN A 332 20.34 -22.28 11.83
C GLN A 332 21.26 -21.59 12.83
#